data_AF-A0A1F8FCY1-F1
#
_entry.id   AF-A0A1F8FCY1-F1
#
_cell.length_a   1.000
_cell.length_b   1.000
_cell.length_c   1.000
_cell.angle_alpha   90.00
_cell.angle_beta   90.00
_cell.angle_gamma   90.00
#
_symmetry.space_group_name_H-M   'P 1'
#
loop_
_entity.id
_entity.type
_entity.pdbx_description
1 polymer ?
#
loop_
_entity_poly.entity_id
_entity_poly.type
_entity_poly.pdbx_seq_one_letter_code
_entity_poly.pdbx_strand_id
1 'polypeptide(L)'
;MNIPKSTIAYWLKGTKLTKEQKEKLKNRVSETAKANIQKRIARTLRILDEAKQSSAQSVPRISKKELWLMGIILYWKSQNKMDYKNGVRFTSSDPRLIKLFLKWLEDIGEIGNEEILFDIFINNGQKEYIEETRKYWSKMTGYPKPYFKRVYFQKPKKAALRKGVKKAEYGLLRIRVRSSSALARQISGWMSGIAGQL
;
A
#
# COMPACT_ATOMS: atom_id res chain seq x y z
N MET A 1 52.31 22.24 -7.18
CA MET A 1 53.11 21.67 -6.07
C MET A 1 52.40 20.44 -5.54
N ASN A 2 53.03 19.27 -5.59
CA ASN A 2 52.45 17.99 -5.16
C ASN A 2 53.02 17.63 -3.77
N ILE A 3 52.43 18.18 -2.71
CA ILE A 3 52.89 17.97 -1.32
C ILE A 3 52.02 16.91 -0.66
N PRO A 4 52.60 15.89 0.00
CA PRO A 4 51.84 14.88 0.74
C PRO A 4 50.97 15.49 1.85
N LYS A 5 49.75 14.97 2.02
CA LYS A 5 48.81 15.43 3.07
C LYS A 5 49.39 15.31 4.48
N SER A 6 50.23 14.32 4.72
CA SER A 6 50.94 14.10 5.98
C SER A 6 51.87 15.26 6.34
N THR A 7 52.59 15.81 5.36
CA THR A 7 53.49 16.95 5.54
C THR A 7 52.74 18.22 5.90
N ILE A 8 51.62 18.50 5.21
CA ILE A 8 50.77 19.66 5.51
C ILE A 8 50.16 19.54 6.92
N ALA A 9 49.71 18.35 7.32
CA ALA A 9 49.17 18.12 8.64
C ALA A 9 50.21 18.34 9.76
N TYR A 10 51.47 17.92 9.52
CA TYR A 10 52.57 18.16 10.45
C TYR A 10 52.84 19.67 10.63
N TRP A 11 52.91 20.44 9.54
CA TRP A 11 53.11 21.89 9.60
C TRP A 11 51.99 22.63 10.33
N LEU A 12 50.75 22.17 10.22
CA LEU A 12 49.60 22.80 10.85
C LEU A 12 49.39 22.39 12.32
N LYS A 13 50.10 21.37 12.83
CA LYS A 13 49.86 20.74 14.14
C LYS A 13 49.92 21.70 15.33
N GLY A 14 50.72 22.77 15.25
CA GLY A 14 50.90 23.77 16.32
C GLY A 14 50.04 25.03 16.19
N THR A 15 49.26 25.16 15.11
CA THR A 15 48.54 26.41 14.82
C THR A 15 47.30 26.59 15.72
N LYS A 16 47.24 27.70 16.44
CA LYS A 16 46.07 28.08 17.25
C LYS A 16 45.09 28.90 16.41
N LEU A 17 43.94 28.32 16.12
CA LEU A 17 42.84 29.02 15.45
C LEU A 17 42.13 29.98 16.41
N THR A 18 41.74 31.15 15.90
CA THR A 18 40.86 32.08 16.62
C THR A 18 39.46 31.49 16.81
N LYS A 19 38.68 32.04 17.74
CA LYS A 19 37.29 31.61 17.96
C LYS A 19 36.46 31.70 16.67
N GLU A 20 36.56 32.82 15.96
CA GLU A 20 35.88 33.05 14.67
C GLU A 20 36.27 32.03 13.60
N GLN A 21 37.57 31.70 13.49
CA GLN A 21 38.05 30.71 12.52
C GLN A 21 37.53 29.30 12.83
N LYS A 22 37.50 28.91 14.11
CA LYS A 22 36.92 27.62 14.55
C LYS A 22 35.43 27.55 14.25
N GLU A 23 34.70 28.63 14.49
CA GLU A 23 33.27 28.72 14.25
C GLU A 23 32.95 28.67 12.75
N LYS A 24 33.70 29.39 11.93
CA LYS A 24 33.61 29.32 10.46
C LYS A 24 33.88 27.91 9.92
N LEU A 25 34.90 27.22 10.45
CA LEU A 25 35.20 25.82 10.10
C LEU A 25 34.04 24.89 10.50
N LYS A 26 33.51 25.02 11.71
CA LYS A 26 32.38 24.21 12.20
C LYS A 26 31.12 24.41 11.34
N ASN A 27 30.81 25.66 10.99
CA ASN A 27 29.67 25.99 10.14
C ASN A 27 29.85 25.40 8.74
N ARG A 28 31.03 25.55 8.13
CA ARG A 28 31.32 24.96 6.81
C ARG A 28 31.21 23.44 6.79
N VAL A 29 31.68 22.75 7.84
CA VAL A 29 31.53 21.29 7.97
C VAL A 29 30.05 20.90 8.08
N SER A 30 29.28 21.63 8.89
CA SER A 30 27.84 21.42 9.06
C SER A 30 27.07 21.63 7.75
N GLU A 31 27.33 22.72 7.03
CA GLU A 31 26.73 23.03 5.73
C GLU A 31 27.08 21.97 4.68
N THR A 32 28.35 21.56 4.61
CA THR A 32 28.80 20.52 3.68
C THR A 32 28.13 19.18 4.00
N ALA A 33 28.00 18.82 5.27
CA ALA A 33 27.29 17.62 5.71
C ALA A 33 25.81 17.66 5.29
N LYS A 34 25.12 18.78 5.53
CA LYS A 34 23.72 18.98 5.11
C LYS A 34 23.57 18.86 3.58
N ALA A 35 24.45 19.51 2.82
CA ALA A 35 24.44 19.45 1.36
C ALA A 35 24.68 18.02 0.85
N ASN A 36 25.60 17.28 1.46
CA ASN A 36 25.86 15.87 1.11
C ASN A 36 24.67 14.96 1.44
N ILE A 37 23.99 15.19 2.57
CA ILE A 37 22.75 14.46 2.91
C ILE A 37 21.67 14.74 1.86
N GLN A 38 21.44 16.00 1.51
CA GLN A 38 20.46 16.38 0.47
C GLN A 38 20.78 15.73 -0.87
N LYS A 39 22.06 15.74 -1.30
CA LYS A 39 22.50 15.06 -2.52
C LYS A 39 22.24 13.55 -2.49
N ARG A 40 22.50 12.90 -1.35
CA ARG A 40 22.22 11.47 -1.16
C ARG A 40 20.71 11.20 -1.24
N ILE A 41 19.89 11.98 -0.54
CA ILE A 41 18.43 11.85 -0.59
C ILE A 41 17.92 12.01 -2.02
N ALA A 42 18.35 13.06 -2.73
CA ALA A 42 17.93 13.31 -4.11
C ALA A 42 18.35 12.16 -5.05
N ARG A 43 19.58 11.64 -4.91
CA ARG A 43 20.05 10.49 -5.68
C ARG A 43 19.22 9.24 -5.39
N THR A 44 18.97 8.95 -4.12
CA THR A 44 18.15 7.80 -3.72
C THR A 44 16.73 7.91 -4.26
N LEU A 45 16.11 9.09 -4.18
CA LEU A 45 14.76 9.31 -4.73
C LEU A 45 14.72 9.10 -6.24
N ARG A 46 15.74 9.54 -6.98
CA ARG A 46 15.84 9.29 -8.43
C ARG A 46 15.94 7.80 -8.74
N ILE A 47 16.86 7.07 -8.09
CA ILE A 47 17.02 5.63 -8.29
C ILE A 47 15.72 4.88 -7.98
N LEU A 48 15.02 5.26 -6.90
CA LEU A 48 13.74 4.67 -6.54
C LEU A 48 12.66 4.94 -7.58
N ASP A 49 12.59 6.15 -8.12
CA ASP A 49 11.62 6.52 -9.14
C ASP A 49 11.90 5.80 -10.47
N GLU A 50 13.16 5.79 -10.91
CA GLU A 50 13.61 5.07 -12.11
C GLU A 50 13.32 3.55 -12.01
N ALA A 51 13.64 2.93 -10.88
CA ALA A 51 13.36 1.52 -10.66
C ALA A 51 11.85 1.24 -10.66
N LYS A 52 11.05 2.13 -10.06
CA LYS A 52 9.59 2.01 -10.02
C LYS A 52 8.97 2.17 -11.41
N GLN A 53 9.42 3.14 -12.19
CA GLN A 53 8.91 3.40 -13.53
C GLN A 53 9.28 2.28 -14.50
N SER A 54 10.55 1.86 -14.52
CA SER A 54 11.01 0.76 -15.38
C SER A 54 10.30 -0.55 -15.04
N SER A 55 10.14 -0.88 -13.75
CA SER A 55 9.41 -2.07 -13.32
C SER A 55 7.90 -1.98 -13.61
N ALA A 56 7.32 -0.79 -13.62
CA ALA A 56 5.90 -0.63 -13.99
C ALA A 56 5.69 -0.86 -15.49
N GLN A 57 6.64 -0.43 -16.33
CA GLN A 57 6.60 -0.60 -17.78
C GLN A 57 6.87 -2.04 -18.23
N SER A 58 7.57 -2.84 -17.41
CA SER A 58 7.84 -4.25 -17.73
C SER A 58 6.65 -5.17 -17.49
N VAL A 59 5.59 -4.71 -16.82
CA VAL A 59 4.36 -5.49 -16.64
C VAL A 59 3.58 -5.52 -17.96
N PRO A 60 3.44 -6.69 -18.61
CA PRO A 60 2.69 -6.77 -19.86
C PRO A 60 1.20 -6.55 -19.61
N ARG A 61 0.43 -6.43 -20.70
CA ARG A 61 -1.03 -6.40 -20.61
C ARG A 61 -1.52 -7.71 -20.00
N ILE A 62 -2.27 -7.60 -18.90
CA ILE A 62 -2.83 -8.75 -18.18
C ILE A 62 -3.84 -9.49 -19.07
N SER A 63 -3.57 -10.75 -19.34
CA SER A 63 -4.46 -11.68 -20.02
C SER A 63 -5.59 -12.20 -19.12
N LYS A 64 -6.64 -12.78 -19.70
CA LYS A 64 -7.75 -13.38 -18.93
C LYS A 64 -7.26 -14.50 -17.99
N LYS A 65 -6.28 -15.30 -18.41
CA LYS A 65 -5.68 -16.37 -17.60
C LYS A 65 -4.90 -15.82 -16.40
N GLU A 66 -4.10 -14.77 -16.61
CA GLU A 66 -3.36 -14.13 -15.52
C GLU A 66 -4.31 -13.46 -14.54
N LEU A 67 -5.34 -12.75 -15.03
CA LEU A 67 -6.37 -12.16 -14.18
C LEU A 67 -7.08 -13.24 -13.34
N TRP A 68 -7.47 -14.36 -13.96
CA TRP A 68 -8.08 -15.50 -13.27
C TRP A 68 -7.21 -15.98 -12.10
N LEU A 69 -5.92 -16.25 -12.34
CA LEU A 69 -4.96 -16.66 -11.31
C LEU A 69 -4.78 -15.58 -10.22
N MET A 70 -4.61 -14.31 -10.62
CA MET A 70 -4.42 -13.19 -9.69
C MET A 70 -5.58 -13.08 -8.70
N GLY A 71 -6.82 -13.20 -9.18
CA GLY A 71 -8.00 -13.15 -8.30
C GLY A 71 -8.12 -14.36 -7.39
N ILE A 72 -7.75 -15.56 -7.83
CA ILE A 72 -7.71 -16.75 -6.97
C ILE A 72 -6.70 -16.56 -5.84
N ILE A 73 -5.46 -16.17 -6.16
CA ILE A 73 -4.41 -15.97 -5.15
C ILE A 73 -4.77 -14.83 -4.21
N LEU A 74 -5.35 -13.74 -4.73
CA LEU A 74 -5.84 -12.63 -3.92
C LEU A 74 -6.93 -13.08 -2.95
N TYR A 75 -7.90 -13.86 -3.45
CA TYR A 75 -8.99 -14.40 -2.64
C TYR A 75 -8.45 -15.36 -1.58
N TRP A 76 -7.59 -16.32 -1.98
CA TRP A 76 -6.96 -17.31 -1.10
C TRP A 76 -6.25 -16.65 0.08
N LYS A 77 -5.40 -15.65 -0.19
CA LYS A 77 -4.70 -14.90 0.87
C LYS A 77 -5.67 -14.21 1.84
N SER A 78 -6.79 -13.71 1.32
CA SER A 78 -7.75 -12.92 2.10
C SER A 78 -8.78 -13.76 2.84
N GLN A 79 -8.93 -15.02 2.47
CA GLN A 79 -10.04 -15.87 2.89
C GLN A 79 -9.97 -16.15 4.40
N ASN A 80 -11.11 -16.04 5.06
CA ASN A 80 -11.28 -16.61 6.40
C ASN A 80 -11.83 -18.03 6.27
N LYS A 81 -11.41 -18.92 7.19
CA LYS A 81 -11.79 -20.35 7.22
C LYS A 81 -13.32 -20.63 7.15
N MET A 82 -14.20 -19.64 7.27
CA MET A 82 -15.67 -19.79 7.20
C MET A 82 -16.31 -19.21 5.92
N ASP A 83 -15.54 -18.79 4.93
CA ASP A 83 -16.10 -18.11 3.74
C ASP A 83 -16.87 -19.06 2.80
N TYR A 84 -16.59 -20.37 2.80
CA TYR A 84 -17.31 -21.34 1.97
C TYR A 84 -18.83 -21.41 2.27
N LYS A 85 -19.26 -21.11 3.50
CA LYS A 85 -20.69 -21.05 3.89
C LYS A 85 -21.34 -19.69 3.63
N ASN A 86 -20.53 -18.63 3.54
CA ASN A 86 -21.00 -17.25 3.55
C ASN A 86 -20.91 -16.56 2.17
N GLY A 87 -20.46 -17.29 1.15
CA GLY A 87 -20.24 -16.78 -0.20
C GLY A 87 -18.93 -16.01 -0.34
N VAL A 88 -18.75 -15.42 -1.52
CA VAL A 88 -17.57 -14.65 -1.88
C VAL A 88 -17.57 -13.32 -1.15
N ARG A 89 -16.52 -13.12 -0.32
CA ARG A 89 -16.26 -11.88 0.41
C ARG A 89 -14.79 -11.53 0.31
N PHE A 90 -14.49 -10.26 0.11
CA PHE A 90 -13.12 -9.74 0.07
C PHE A 90 -13.06 -8.43 0.83
N THR A 91 -12.11 -8.26 1.74
CA THR A 91 -11.98 -7.04 2.55
C THR A 91 -10.57 -6.47 2.43
N SER A 92 -10.45 -5.17 2.13
CA SER A 92 -9.16 -4.48 2.03
C SER A 92 -9.29 -2.99 2.32
N SER A 93 -8.23 -2.38 2.86
CA SER A 93 -8.05 -0.91 2.87
C SER A 93 -7.38 -0.39 1.61
N ASP A 94 -6.76 -1.25 0.79
CA ASP A 94 -6.06 -0.85 -0.41
C ASP A 94 -7.04 -0.76 -1.60
N PRO A 95 -7.30 0.45 -2.13
CA PRO A 95 -8.21 0.62 -3.27
C PRO A 95 -7.76 -0.10 -4.53
N ARG A 96 -6.46 -0.37 -4.71
CA ARG A 96 -5.94 -1.10 -5.86
C ARG A 96 -6.36 -2.56 -5.83
N LEU A 97 -6.32 -3.18 -4.64
CA LEU A 97 -6.78 -4.55 -4.46
C LEU A 97 -8.30 -4.68 -4.57
N ILE A 98 -9.04 -3.67 -4.08
CA ILE A 98 -10.50 -3.58 -4.27
C ILE A 98 -10.84 -3.53 -5.78
N LYS A 99 -10.18 -2.65 -6.55
CA LYS A 99 -10.37 -2.55 -8.00
C LYS A 99 -10.03 -3.85 -8.72
N LEU A 100 -8.91 -4.47 -8.37
CA LEU A 100 -8.51 -5.76 -8.95
C LEU A 100 -9.58 -6.83 -8.68
N PHE A 101 -10.09 -6.90 -7.45
CA PHE A 101 -11.11 -7.88 -7.10
C PHE A 101 -12.45 -7.61 -7.80
N LEU A 102 -12.88 -6.35 -7.93
CA LEU A 102 -14.07 -5.98 -8.70
C LEU A 102 -13.93 -6.38 -10.18
N LYS A 103 -12.80 -6.04 -10.81
CA LYS A 103 -12.52 -6.43 -12.20
C LYS A 103 -12.49 -7.95 -12.38
N TRP A 104 -11.96 -8.68 -11.40
CA TRP A 104 -11.96 -10.14 -11.44
C TRP A 104 -13.38 -10.71 -11.34
N LEU A 105 -14.22 -10.17 -10.46
CA LEU A 105 -15.63 -10.59 -10.36
C LEU A 105 -16.39 -10.34 -11.67
N GLU A 106 -16.14 -9.21 -12.33
CA GLU A 106 -16.75 -8.87 -13.62
C GLU A 106 -16.24 -9.78 -14.76
N ASP A 107 -14.93 -9.79 -15.02
CA ASP A 107 -14.36 -10.45 -16.22
C ASP A 107 -14.31 -12.00 -16.12
N ILE A 108 -14.18 -12.52 -14.90
CA ILE A 108 -13.94 -13.95 -14.63
C ILE A 108 -15.12 -14.58 -13.92
N GLY A 109 -15.67 -13.89 -12.92
CA GLY A 109 -16.85 -14.35 -12.20
C GLY A 109 -18.16 -14.11 -12.94
N GLU A 110 -18.15 -13.28 -14.00
CA GLU A 110 -19.33 -12.85 -14.75
C GLU A 110 -20.44 -12.28 -13.86
N ILE A 111 -20.03 -11.60 -12.77
CA ILE A 111 -20.93 -11.07 -11.75
C ILE A 111 -21.40 -9.67 -12.11
N GLY A 112 -22.72 -9.46 -12.08
CA GLY A 112 -23.34 -8.16 -12.32
C GLY A 112 -23.12 -7.15 -11.20
N ASN A 113 -23.15 -5.86 -11.52
CA ASN A 113 -22.94 -4.77 -10.55
C ASN A 113 -23.99 -4.76 -9.42
N GLU A 114 -25.21 -5.20 -9.71
CA GLU A 114 -26.34 -5.30 -8.80
C GLU A 114 -26.24 -6.46 -7.79
N GLU A 115 -25.36 -7.42 -8.06
CA GLU A 115 -25.04 -8.53 -7.17
C GLU A 115 -23.94 -8.17 -6.17
N ILE A 116 -23.20 -7.10 -6.46
CA ILE A 116 -22.09 -6.60 -5.64
C ILE A 116 -22.61 -5.70 -4.53
N LEU A 117 -22.28 -6.06 -3.29
CA LEU A 117 -22.64 -5.35 -2.08
C LEU A 117 -21.39 -4.86 -1.35
N PHE A 118 -21.49 -3.69 -0.75
CA PHE A 118 -20.39 -3.07 -0.02
C PHE A 118 -20.72 -2.89 1.45
N ASP A 119 -19.75 -3.20 2.30
CA ASP A 119 -19.75 -2.85 3.72
C ASP A 119 -18.49 -2.03 4.03
N ILE A 120 -18.66 -0.86 4.65
CA ILE A 120 -17.56 -0.05 5.16
C ILE A 120 -17.32 -0.41 6.63
N PHE A 121 -16.06 -0.65 6.99
CA PHE A 121 -15.64 -0.79 8.38
C PHE A 121 -14.77 0.40 8.77
N ILE A 122 -15.22 1.17 9.75
CA ILE A 122 -14.53 2.37 10.23
C ILE A 122 -14.31 2.28 11.74
N ASN A 123 -13.28 2.94 12.26
CA ASN A 123 -13.07 2.97 13.70
C ASN A 123 -14.14 3.83 14.39
N ASN A 124 -14.53 3.45 15.60
CA ASN A 124 -15.57 4.16 16.35
C ASN A 124 -15.25 5.64 16.64
N GLY A 125 -13.98 6.04 16.63
CA GLY A 125 -13.53 7.43 16.79
C GLY A 125 -13.37 8.20 15.48
N GLN A 126 -13.99 7.74 14.38
CA GLN A 126 -13.96 8.38 13.07
C GLN A 126 -15.39 8.47 12.47
N LYS A 127 -16.41 8.56 13.32
CA LYS A 127 -17.83 8.58 12.89
C LYS A 127 -18.15 9.80 12.02
N GLU A 128 -17.51 10.91 12.31
CA GLU A 128 -17.65 12.17 11.60
C GLU A 128 -17.16 12.06 10.14
N TYR A 129 -16.27 11.10 9.81
CA TYR A 129 -15.69 10.94 8.46
C TYR A 129 -16.46 9.96 7.55
N ILE A 130 -17.68 9.56 7.92
CA ILE A 130 -18.45 8.55 7.17
C ILE A 130 -18.76 9.04 5.75
N GLU A 131 -19.11 10.32 5.61
CA GLU A 131 -19.53 10.88 4.32
C GLU A 131 -18.34 11.03 3.37
N GLU A 132 -17.18 11.44 3.88
CA GLU A 132 -15.90 11.46 3.17
C GLU A 132 -15.48 10.05 2.77
N THR A 133 -15.64 9.08 3.68
CA THR A 133 -15.31 7.68 3.42
C THR A 133 -16.18 7.10 2.30
N ARG A 134 -17.50 7.38 2.32
CA ARG A 134 -18.41 6.99 1.24
C ARG A 134 -18.03 7.64 -0.09
N LYS A 135 -17.70 8.93 -0.09
CA LYS A 135 -17.25 9.66 -1.28
C LYS A 135 -15.95 9.08 -1.83
N TYR A 136 -15.00 8.76 -0.95
CA TYR A 136 -13.75 8.13 -1.32
C TYR A 136 -13.97 6.77 -2.00
N TRP A 137 -14.72 5.87 -1.37
CA TRP A 137 -14.97 4.53 -1.93
C TRP A 137 -15.81 4.58 -3.20
N SER A 138 -16.77 5.49 -3.30
CA SER A 138 -17.50 5.74 -4.55
C SER A 138 -16.55 6.15 -5.68
N LYS A 139 -15.65 7.11 -5.43
CA LYS A 139 -14.63 7.53 -6.41
C LYS A 139 -13.66 6.41 -6.77
N MET A 140 -13.22 5.62 -5.79
CA MET A 140 -12.24 4.57 -6.01
C MET A 140 -12.83 3.36 -6.74
N THR A 141 -14.09 3.03 -6.54
CA THR A 141 -14.70 1.83 -7.14
C THR A 141 -15.48 2.12 -8.41
N GLY A 142 -15.90 3.38 -8.62
CA GLY A 142 -16.82 3.76 -9.70
C GLY A 142 -18.30 3.52 -9.36
N TYR A 143 -18.62 2.93 -8.21
CA TYR A 143 -20.02 2.70 -7.80
C TYR A 143 -20.64 3.98 -7.21
N PRO A 144 -21.93 4.25 -7.46
CA PRO A 144 -22.64 5.36 -6.84
C PRO A 144 -22.65 5.28 -5.31
N LYS A 145 -22.59 6.43 -4.64
CA LYS A 145 -22.65 6.56 -3.17
C LYS A 145 -23.76 5.71 -2.49
N PRO A 146 -24.97 5.54 -3.07
CA PRO A 146 -26.02 4.67 -2.51
C PRO A 146 -25.66 3.18 -2.38
N TYR A 147 -24.59 2.69 -3.01
CA TYR A 147 -24.10 1.32 -2.79
C TYR A 147 -23.38 1.16 -1.44
N PHE A 148 -22.89 2.26 -0.86
CA PHE A 148 -22.09 2.29 0.39
C PHE A 148 -22.93 2.60 1.63
N LYS A 149 -24.12 1.99 1.72
CA LYS A 149 -25.08 2.24 2.81
C LYS A 149 -24.62 1.63 4.13
N ARG A 150 -24.07 0.42 4.11
CA ARG A 150 -23.73 -0.35 5.31
C ARG A 150 -22.39 0.09 5.89
N VAL A 151 -22.41 0.60 7.11
CA VAL A 151 -21.22 1.06 7.85
C VAL A 151 -21.18 0.36 9.20
N TYR A 152 -20.03 -0.21 9.55
CA TYR A 152 -19.79 -0.93 10.78
C TYR A 152 -18.68 -0.24 11.57
N PHE A 153 -18.94 0.00 12.86
CA PHE A 153 -17.97 0.62 13.76
C PHE A 153 -17.14 -0.44 14.48
N GLN A 154 -15.84 -0.42 14.22
CA GLN A 154 -14.90 -1.29 14.91
C GLN A 154 -14.43 -0.62 16.20
N LYS A 155 -14.46 -1.37 17.31
CA LYS A 155 -13.79 -0.96 18.54
C LYS A 155 -12.28 -0.91 18.27
N PRO A 156 -11.57 0.13 18.73
CA PRO A 156 -10.12 0.21 18.56
C PRO A 156 -9.49 -1.03 19.22
N LYS A 157 -8.77 -1.85 18.45
CA LYS A 157 -7.94 -2.91 19.02
C LYS A 157 -6.82 -2.26 19.83
N LYS A 158 -6.55 -2.73 21.06
CA LYS A 158 -5.47 -2.20 21.92
C LYS A 158 -4.09 -2.11 21.21
N ALA A 159 -3.83 -2.99 20.23
CA ALA A 159 -2.61 -2.98 19.40
C ALA A 159 -2.51 -1.79 18.42
N ALA A 160 -3.63 -1.14 18.06
CA ALA A 160 -3.68 0.03 17.19
C ALA A 160 -3.21 1.33 17.87
N LEU A 161 -2.84 1.27 19.15
CA LEU A 161 -2.22 2.36 19.92
C LEU A 161 -0.68 2.40 19.77
N ARG A 162 -0.06 1.42 19.09
CA ARG A 162 1.38 1.45 18.81
C ARG A 162 1.67 2.55 17.77
N LYS A 163 2.49 3.53 18.15
CA LYS A 163 3.02 4.56 17.24
C LYS A 163 3.66 3.89 16.02
N GLY A 164 3.20 4.24 14.80
CA GLY A 164 3.81 3.79 13.54
C GLY A 164 2.90 2.97 12.61
N VAL A 165 1.74 2.48 13.06
CA VAL A 165 0.77 1.85 12.15
C VAL A 165 -0.01 2.95 11.43
N LYS A 166 0.21 3.14 10.12
CA LYS A 166 -0.63 4.01 9.29
C LYS A 166 -2.07 3.52 9.39
N LYS A 167 -2.95 4.32 10.00
CA LYS A 167 -4.39 4.05 10.01
C LYS A 167 -4.89 4.07 8.57
N ALA A 168 -5.81 3.16 8.23
CA ALA A 168 -6.56 3.26 6.98
C ALA A 168 -7.45 4.51 7.08
N GLU A 169 -7.05 5.58 6.39
CA GLU A 169 -7.68 6.91 6.48
C GLU A 169 -9.20 6.84 6.24
N TYR A 170 -9.61 6.02 5.27
CA TYR A 170 -11.01 5.80 4.89
C TYR A 170 -11.53 4.39 5.28
N GLY A 171 -10.95 3.78 6.31
CA GLY A 171 -11.38 2.47 6.82
C GLY A 171 -11.10 1.30 5.87
N LEU A 172 -11.78 0.18 6.11
CA LEU A 172 -11.76 -1.01 5.24
C LEU A 172 -13.03 -1.05 4.40
N LEU A 173 -12.91 -1.46 3.16
CA LEU A 173 -14.06 -1.82 2.34
C LEU A 173 -14.14 -3.34 2.20
N ARG A 174 -15.32 -3.89 2.45
CA ARG A 174 -15.65 -5.27 2.13
C ARG A 174 -16.58 -5.32 0.93
N ILE A 175 -16.18 -6.11 -0.05
CA ILE A 175 -17.01 -6.58 -1.16
C ILE A 175 -17.67 -7.88 -0.72
N ARG A 176 -18.96 -8.02 -0.99
CA ARG A 176 -19.72 -9.27 -0.88
C ARG A 176 -20.51 -9.49 -2.16
N VAL A 177 -20.63 -10.73 -2.61
CA VAL A 177 -21.44 -11.09 -3.78
C VAL A 177 -22.69 -11.83 -3.33
N ARG A 178 -23.86 -11.36 -3.78
CA ARG A 178 -25.17 -12.00 -3.49
C ARG A 178 -25.18 -13.43 -4.03
N SER A 179 -25.79 -14.37 -3.29
CA SER A 179 -26.00 -15.76 -3.72
C SER A 179 -24.77 -16.51 -4.27
N SER A 180 -23.56 -16.11 -3.87
CA SER A 180 -22.29 -16.54 -4.49
C SER A 180 -21.69 -17.84 -3.94
N SER A 181 -22.52 -18.74 -3.41
CA SER A 181 -22.03 -20.00 -2.82
C SER A 181 -21.45 -20.94 -3.88
N ALA A 182 -21.97 -20.93 -5.11
CA ALA A 182 -21.43 -21.70 -6.23
C ALA A 182 -20.02 -21.20 -6.60
N LEU A 183 -19.88 -19.89 -6.81
CA LEU A 183 -18.58 -19.26 -7.10
C LEU A 183 -17.57 -19.51 -5.96
N ALA A 184 -17.97 -19.42 -4.69
CA ALA A 184 -17.09 -19.72 -3.57
C ALA A 184 -16.56 -21.16 -3.58
N ARG A 185 -17.40 -22.15 -3.95
CA ARG A 185 -16.97 -23.55 -4.12
C ARG A 185 -16.06 -23.73 -5.32
N GLN A 186 -16.34 -23.06 -6.43
CA GLN A 186 -15.50 -23.08 -7.63
C GLN A 186 -14.10 -22.52 -7.34
N ILE A 187 -14.02 -21.38 -6.63
CA ILE A 187 -12.73 -20.83 -6.17
C ILE A 187 -12.01 -21.82 -5.27
N SER A 188 -12.73 -22.51 -4.37
CA SER A 188 -12.14 -23.57 -3.54
C SER A 188 -11.52 -24.69 -4.36
N GLY A 189 -12.21 -25.16 -5.40
CA GLY A 189 -11.67 -26.17 -6.31
C GLY A 189 -10.41 -25.69 -7.03
N TRP A 190 -10.40 -24.44 -7.51
CA TRP A 190 -9.22 -23.84 -8.13
C TRP A 190 -8.04 -23.73 -7.17
N MET A 191 -8.27 -23.30 -5.92
CA MET A 191 -7.23 -23.22 -4.89
C MET A 191 -6.64 -24.61 -4.62
N SER A 192 -7.46 -25.64 -4.46
CA SER A 192 -6.99 -27.03 -4.29
C SER A 192 -6.17 -27.50 -5.50
N GLY A 193 -6.59 -27.18 -6.72
CA GLY A 193 -5.86 -27.52 -7.94
C GLY A 193 -4.50 -26.83 -8.06
N ILE A 194 -4.38 -25.58 -7.61
CA ILE A 194 -3.10 -24.87 -7.53
C ILE A 194 -2.22 -25.48 -6.43
N ALA A 195 -2.79 -25.72 -5.25
CA ALA A 195 -2.06 -26.29 -4.11
C ALA A 195 -1.47 -27.67 -4.42
N GLY A 196 -2.16 -28.51 -5.20
CA GLY A 196 -1.68 -29.83 -5.59
C GLY A 196 -0.59 -29.83 -6.67
N GLN A 197 -0.24 -28.68 -7.23
CA GLN A 197 0.85 -28.53 -8.23
C GLN A 197 2.14 -27.95 -7.64
N LEU A 198 2.13 -27.60 -6.34
CA LEU A 198 3.27 -27.09 -5.58
C LEU A 198 3.89 -28.21 -4.75
#